data_AF-A0A8E6B532-F1
#
_entry.id   AF-A0A8E6B532-F1
#
_cell.length_a   1.000
_cell.length_b   1.000
_cell.length_c   1.000
_cell.angle_alpha   90.00
_cell.angle_beta   90.00
_cell.angle_gamma   90.00
#
_symmetry.space_group_name_H-M   'P 1'
#
loop_
_entity.id
_entity.type
_entity.pdbx_description
1 polymer ?
#
loop_
_entity_poly.entity_id
_entity_poly.type
_entity_poly.pdbx_seq_one_letter_code
_entity_poly.pdbx_strand_id
1 'polypeptide(L)'
;MFEWLEAEMKRIKTRKFHLFDDPVAEELQEAVDSSDFPLPPSYREFVKRFGNANLYRRGRHWLVKVYAGPREAVSVEGEALIHFGRTDTSLAYFKESELIAGQESPVFEWYHSAGIRRTAIGFEEWLKSKCKAARKRFKKPEWEEIERGPLPFSEFERIIIDSRKRFRWRVVGIAQNEDLQFEITNESSLNLAYFSIGIKGTLRPPKSGPLNGGIHLPVSFLNPGETKIIEFDCYKKYVQPTDIVAFDLPDPEPEDRENYWEFRTEL
;
A
#
# COMPACT_ATOMS: atom_id res chain seq x y z
N MET A 1 -8.20 -6.59 -24.85
CA MET A 1 -8.65 -7.29 -23.63
C MET A 1 -8.81 -6.33 -22.45
N PHE A 2 -7.84 -5.46 -22.16
CA PHE A 2 -7.86 -4.58 -20.97
C PHE A 2 -8.02 -3.09 -21.28
N GLU A 3 -8.50 -2.73 -22.47
CA GLU A 3 -8.67 -1.34 -22.92
C GLU A 3 -9.64 -0.56 -22.00
N TRP A 4 -10.59 -1.26 -21.38
CA TRP A 4 -11.51 -0.68 -20.40
C TRP A 4 -10.79 -0.21 -19.12
N LEU A 5 -9.74 -0.92 -18.69
CA LEU A 5 -8.95 -0.57 -17.51
C LEU A 5 -8.03 0.60 -17.83
N GLU A 6 -7.39 0.59 -19.01
CA GLU A 6 -6.59 1.70 -19.50
C GLU A 6 -7.42 2.99 -19.64
N ALA A 7 -8.65 2.87 -20.14
CA ALA A 7 -9.59 4.00 -20.23
C ALA A 7 -9.98 4.53 -18.84
N GLU A 8 -10.20 3.65 -17.86
CA GLU A 8 -10.46 4.05 -16.49
C GLU A 8 -9.27 4.76 -15.85
N MET A 9 -8.06 4.21 -16.00
CA MET A 9 -6.82 4.80 -15.51
C MET A 9 -6.59 6.20 -16.07
N LYS A 10 -6.80 6.40 -17.38
CA LYS A 10 -6.66 7.71 -18.03
C LYS A 10 -7.62 8.77 -17.50
N ARG A 11 -8.79 8.36 -16.99
CA ARG A 11 -9.81 9.27 -16.45
C ARG A 11 -9.51 9.69 -15.01
N ILE A 12 -8.82 8.87 -14.24
CA ILE A 12 -8.59 9.09 -12.82
C ILE A 12 -7.32 9.89 -12.61
N LYS A 13 -7.45 11.08 -12.02
CA LYS A 13 -6.31 11.98 -11.74
C LYS A 13 -5.68 11.76 -10.37
N THR A 14 -6.26 10.92 -9.52
CA THR A 14 -5.65 10.46 -8.28
C THR A 14 -4.63 9.35 -8.57
N ARG A 15 -3.34 9.71 -8.60
CA ARG A 15 -2.19 8.86 -8.95
C ARG A 15 -2.13 7.58 -8.12
N LYS A 16 -2.41 7.62 -6.83
CA LYS A 16 -2.31 6.44 -5.94
C LYS A 16 -3.60 5.63 -5.85
N PHE A 17 -4.61 5.96 -6.65
CA PHE A 17 -5.87 5.22 -6.67
C PHE A 17 -5.74 3.85 -7.34
N HIS A 18 -5.01 3.81 -8.46
CA HIS A 18 -4.52 2.59 -9.09
C HIS A 18 -3.00 2.68 -9.17
N LEU A 19 -2.30 1.69 -8.63
CA LEU A 19 -0.85 1.58 -8.72
C LEU A 19 -0.48 0.34 -9.51
N PHE A 20 0.50 0.51 -10.39
CA PHE A 20 1.07 -0.53 -11.22
C PHE A 20 2.58 -0.45 -11.11
N ASP A 21 3.27 -1.57 -11.23
CA ASP A 21 4.74 -1.63 -11.22
C ASP A 21 5.36 -1.26 -12.59
N ASP A 22 4.56 -0.68 -13.50
CA ASP A 22 4.82 -0.48 -14.93
C ASP A 22 4.89 -1.81 -15.73
N PRO A 23 4.86 -1.77 -17.08
CA PRO A 23 5.00 -2.98 -17.88
C PRO A 23 6.27 -3.71 -17.47
N VAL A 24 6.18 -5.03 -17.31
CA VAL A 24 7.34 -5.82 -16.92
C VAL A 24 8.46 -5.64 -17.94
N ALA A 25 9.71 -5.57 -17.46
CA ALA A 25 10.89 -5.46 -18.32
C ALA A 25 10.87 -6.56 -19.39
N GLU A 26 11.46 -6.30 -20.55
CA GLU A 26 11.45 -7.23 -21.70
C GLU A 26 11.92 -8.65 -21.29
N GLU A 27 12.94 -8.73 -20.44
CA GLU A 27 13.45 -9.97 -19.84
C GLU A 27 12.37 -10.76 -19.06
N LEU A 28 11.51 -10.07 -18.31
CA LEU A 28 10.42 -10.69 -17.56
C LEU A 28 9.23 -11.03 -18.47
N GLN A 29 9.02 -10.29 -19.57
CA GLN A 29 8.05 -10.68 -20.61
C GLN A 29 8.48 -11.98 -21.28
N GLU A 30 9.75 -12.09 -21.66
CA GLU A 30 10.33 -13.31 -22.23
C GLU A 30 10.26 -14.49 -21.26
N ALA A 31 10.54 -14.27 -19.96
CA ALA A 31 10.38 -15.29 -18.94
C ALA A 31 8.91 -15.74 -18.77
N VAL A 32 7.96 -14.81 -18.80
CA VAL A 32 6.53 -15.13 -18.78
C VAL A 32 6.14 -15.92 -20.03
N ASP A 33 6.71 -15.58 -21.19
CA ASP A 33 6.43 -16.21 -22.48
C ASP A 33 7.03 -17.62 -22.65
N SER A 34 8.24 -17.81 -22.14
CA SER A 34 8.98 -19.08 -22.17
C SER A 34 8.64 -20.00 -21.00
N SER A 35 7.88 -19.52 -20.01
CA SER A 35 7.42 -20.36 -18.90
C SER A 35 6.57 -21.53 -19.41
N ASP A 36 7.00 -22.75 -19.07
CA ASP A 36 6.24 -23.98 -19.29
C ASP A 36 4.99 -24.07 -18.40
N PHE A 37 4.85 -23.15 -17.44
CA PHE A 37 3.70 -23.11 -16.55
C PHE A 37 2.45 -22.65 -17.32
N PRO A 38 1.37 -23.45 -17.36
CA PRO A 38 0.19 -23.19 -18.20
C PRO A 38 -0.71 -22.09 -17.62
N LEU A 39 -0.19 -20.86 -17.48
CA LEU A 39 -0.96 -19.70 -17.02
C LEU A 39 -2.05 -19.31 -18.03
N PRO A 40 -3.24 -18.88 -17.57
CA PRO A 40 -4.29 -18.40 -18.47
C PRO A 40 -3.82 -17.25 -19.37
N PRO A 41 -4.16 -17.25 -20.68
CA PRO A 41 -3.75 -16.21 -21.61
C PRO A 41 -4.07 -14.79 -21.15
N SER A 42 -5.26 -14.55 -20.60
CA SER A 42 -5.67 -13.23 -20.12
C SER A 42 -4.87 -12.75 -18.91
N TYR A 43 -4.43 -13.66 -18.04
CA TYR A 43 -3.55 -13.33 -16.93
C TYR A 43 -2.13 -13.00 -17.40
N ARG A 44 -1.56 -13.80 -18.32
CA ARG A 44 -0.24 -13.51 -18.91
C ARG A 44 -0.23 -12.15 -19.59
N GLU A 45 -1.26 -11.86 -20.39
CA GLU A 45 -1.41 -10.56 -21.06
C GLU A 45 -1.51 -9.41 -20.06
N PHE A 46 -2.26 -9.59 -18.97
CA PHE A 46 -2.33 -8.58 -17.91
C PHE A 46 -0.97 -8.33 -17.27
N VAL A 47 -0.25 -9.38 -16.88
CA VAL A 47 1.06 -9.25 -16.23
C VAL A 47 2.06 -8.55 -17.14
N LYS A 48 2.08 -8.88 -18.44
CA LYS A 48 2.95 -8.19 -19.40
C LYS A 48 2.69 -6.69 -19.47
N ARG A 49 1.41 -6.31 -19.53
CA ARG A 49 1.01 -4.91 -19.67
C ARG A 49 1.15 -4.09 -18.39
N PHE A 50 0.87 -4.70 -17.24
CA PHE A 50 0.61 -3.95 -16.00
C PHE A 50 1.49 -4.37 -14.81
N GLY A 51 2.21 -5.50 -14.91
CA GLY A 51 2.96 -6.05 -13.80
C GLY A 51 2.08 -6.35 -12.59
N ASN A 52 2.56 -6.01 -11.37
CA ASN A 52 1.72 -6.05 -10.18
C ASN A 52 0.74 -4.88 -10.23
N ALA A 53 -0.48 -5.11 -9.77
CA ALA A 53 -1.50 -4.07 -9.71
C ALA A 53 -2.13 -3.98 -8.32
N ASN A 54 -2.29 -2.75 -7.82
CA ASN A 54 -3.11 -2.43 -6.64
C ASN A 54 -4.20 -1.45 -7.08
N LEU A 55 -5.46 -1.89 -7.08
CA LEU A 55 -6.57 -1.14 -7.67
C LEU A 55 -7.57 -0.69 -6.60
N TYR A 56 -8.19 0.46 -6.85
CA TYR A 56 -9.25 1.05 -6.02
C TYR A 56 -8.78 1.26 -4.57
N ARG A 57 -7.82 2.16 -4.37
CA ARG A 57 -7.37 2.53 -3.03
C ARG A 57 -8.50 3.16 -2.23
N ARG A 58 -8.68 2.71 -0.99
CA ARG A 58 -9.58 3.31 0.01
C ARG A 58 -8.83 3.41 1.34
N GLY A 59 -8.45 4.62 1.72
CA GLY A 59 -7.53 4.87 2.83
C GLY A 59 -6.18 4.18 2.61
N ARG A 60 -5.82 3.25 3.49
CA ARG A 60 -4.56 2.48 3.43
C ARG A 60 -4.69 1.12 2.74
N HIS A 61 -5.88 0.75 2.28
CA HIS A 61 -6.15 -0.55 1.68
C HIS A 61 -6.48 -0.42 0.19
N TRP A 62 -6.22 -1.48 -0.57
CA TRP A 62 -6.67 -1.61 -1.95
C TRP A 62 -7.68 -2.73 -2.02
N LEU A 63 -8.77 -2.50 -2.75
CA LEU A 63 -9.90 -3.42 -2.83
C LEU A 63 -9.62 -4.60 -3.76
N VAL A 64 -8.72 -4.44 -4.72
CA VAL A 64 -8.29 -5.52 -5.62
C VAL A 64 -6.76 -5.44 -5.78
N LYS A 65 -6.10 -6.60 -5.73
CA LYS A 65 -4.67 -6.74 -6.02
C LYS A 65 -4.44 -7.89 -6.98
N VAL A 66 -3.53 -7.68 -7.92
CA VAL A 66 -3.01 -8.71 -8.83
C VAL A 66 -1.50 -8.75 -8.67
N TYR A 67 -0.96 -9.95 -8.54
CA TYR A 67 0.46 -10.22 -8.43
C TYR A 67 0.98 -10.66 -9.78
N ALA A 68 2.10 -10.10 -10.25
CA ALA A 68 2.78 -10.51 -11.48
C ALA A 68 3.48 -11.86 -11.33
N GLY A 69 4.07 -12.10 -10.15
CA GLY A 69 4.63 -13.38 -9.75
C GLY A 69 3.61 -14.13 -8.91
N PRO A 70 2.79 -15.01 -9.51
CA PRO A 70 1.88 -15.82 -8.72
C PRO A 70 2.68 -16.78 -7.84
N ARG A 71 2.08 -17.22 -6.74
CA ARG A 71 2.74 -18.08 -5.74
C ARG A 71 2.02 -19.39 -5.62
N GLU A 72 2.77 -20.47 -5.54
CA GLU A 72 2.25 -21.77 -5.17
C GLU A 72 1.63 -21.70 -3.76
N ALA A 73 0.51 -22.39 -3.60
CA ALA A 73 -0.22 -22.52 -2.36
C ALA A 73 -0.88 -23.90 -2.32
N VAL A 74 -1.27 -24.34 -1.13
CA VAL A 74 -1.97 -25.61 -0.94
C VAL A 74 -3.24 -25.33 -0.16
N SER A 75 -4.37 -25.87 -0.62
CA SER A 75 -5.66 -25.76 0.08
C SER A 75 -5.62 -26.55 1.40
N VAL A 76 -6.63 -26.35 2.25
CA VAL A 76 -6.78 -27.14 3.49
C VAL A 76 -6.97 -28.63 3.18
N GLU A 77 -7.58 -28.94 2.04
CA GLU A 77 -7.79 -30.31 1.54
C GLU A 77 -6.57 -30.89 0.80
N GLY A 78 -5.45 -30.14 0.69
CA GLY A 78 -4.24 -30.59 0.01
C GLY A 78 -4.21 -30.30 -1.50
N GLU A 79 -5.16 -29.52 -2.04
CA GLU A 79 -5.20 -29.18 -3.46
C GLU A 79 -4.12 -28.14 -3.80
N ALA A 80 -3.38 -28.38 -4.90
CA ALA A 80 -2.36 -27.44 -5.38
C ALA A 80 -3.01 -26.24 -6.08
N LEU A 81 -2.64 -25.03 -5.64
CA LEU A 81 -3.22 -23.76 -6.03
C LEU A 81 -2.14 -22.75 -6.45
N ILE A 82 -2.51 -21.86 -7.36
CA ILE A 82 -1.67 -20.75 -7.81
C ILE A 82 -2.32 -19.44 -7.40
N HIS A 83 -1.80 -18.84 -6.34
CA HIS A 83 -2.25 -17.57 -5.79
C HIS A 83 -1.75 -16.40 -6.64
N PHE A 84 -2.66 -15.73 -7.34
CA PHE A 84 -2.32 -14.64 -8.27
C PHE A 84 -2.84 -13.27 -7.82
N GLY A 85 -3.67 -13.21 -6.80
CA GLY A 85 -4.27 -11.94 -6.39
C GLY A 85 -5.15 -12.05 -5.16
N ARG A 86 -5.74 -10.92 -4.78
CA ARG A 86 -6.70 -10.87 -3.68
C ARG A 86 -7.69 -9.73 -3.82
N THR A 87 -8.79 -9.83 -3.09
CA THR A 87 -9.66 -8.68 -2.80
C THR A 87 -9.48 -8.25 -1.35
N ASP A 88 -10.31 -7.33 -0.87
CA ASP A 88 -10.39 -7.00 0.56
C ASP A 88 -11.02 -8.12 1.40
N THR A 89 -11.69 -9.10 0.78
CA THR A 89 -12.46 -10.16 1.47
C THR A 89 -12.05 -11.59 1.10
N SER A 90 -11.20 -11.77 0.09
CA SER A 90 -10.82 -13.08 -0.44
C SER A 90 -9.40 -13.11 -0.99
N LEU A 91 -8.81 -14.30 -1.04
CA LEU A 91 -7.62 -14.61 -1.83
C LEU A 91 -8.05 -15.29 -3.14
N ALA A 92 -7.38 -15.00 -4.26
CA ALA A 92 -7.76 -15.48 -5.58
C ALA A 92 -6.70 -16.41 -6.19
N TYR A 93 -7.17 -17.52 -6.76
CA TYR A 93 -6.35 -18.66 -7.18
C TYR A 93 -6.77 -19.22 -8.53
N PHE A 94 -5.82 -19.84 -9.21
CA PHE A 94 -6.09 -20.93 -10.15
C PHE A 94 -5.85 -22.27 -9.45
N LYS A 95 -6.55 -23.33 -9.87
CA LYS A 95 -6.23 -24.70 -9.47
C LYS A 95 -5.27 -25.29 -10.48
N GLU A 96 -4.15 -25.85 -10.03
CA GLU A 96 -3.15 -26.42 -10.95
C GLU A 96 -3.74 -27.54 -11.82
N SER A 97 -4.64 -28.34 -11.26
CA SER A 97 -5.33 -29.42 -11.96
C SER A 97 -6.28 -28.96 -13.08
N GLU A 98 -6.66 -27.68 -13.10
CA GLU A 98 -7.55 -27.09 -14.10
C GLU A 98 -6.81 -26.15 -15.08
N LEU A 99 -5.49 -26.06 -14.98
CA LEU A 99 -4.68 -25.29 -15.92
C LEU A 99 -4.46 -26.08 -17.21
N ILE A 100 -4.85 -25.48 -18.33
CA ILE A 100 -4.69 -26.06 -19.66
C ILE A 100 -3.93 -25.06 -20.52
N ALA A 101 -2.80 -25.51 -21.08
CA ALA A 101 -1.94 -24.65 -21.89
C ALA A 101 -2.73 -23.97 -23.03
N GLY A 102 -2.60 -22.64 -23.13
CA GLY A 102 -3.25 -21.83 -24.16
C GLY A 102 -4.76 -21.59 -23.96
N GLN A 103 -5.35 -22.05 -22.86
CA GLN A 103 -6.77 -21.83 -22.55
C GLN A 103 -6.95 -21.00 -21.29
N GLU A 104 -8.11 -20.32 -21.21
CA GLU A 104 -8.52 -19.71 -19.94
C GLU A 104 -8.79 -20.80 -18.89
N SER A 105 -8.55 -20.45 -17.63
CA SER A 105 -8.83 -21.33 -16.50
C SER A 105 -9.76 -20.65 -15.51
N PRO A 106 -10.68 -21.40 -14.87
CA PRO A 106 -11.56 -20.85 -13.86
C PRO A 106 -10.79 -20.20 -12.71
N VAL A 107 -11.34 -19.09 -12.21
CA VAL A 107 -10.81 -18.43 -11.01
C VAL A 107 -11.58 -18.90 -9.79
N PHE A 108 -10.82 -19.23 -8.75
CA PHE A 108 -11.33 -19.60 -7.45
C PHE A 108 -10.98 -18.55 -6.41
N GLU A 109 -11.87 -18.31 -5.46
CA GLU A 109 -11.61 -17.44 -4.33
C GLU A 109 -11.81 -18.18 -3.01
N TRP A 110 -10.86 -17.99 -2.10
CA TRP A 110 -10.96 -18.47 -0.73
C TRP A 110 -11.51 -17.38 0.17
N TYR A 111 -12.63 -17.70 0.83
CA TYR A 111 -13.26 -16.88 1.85
C TYR A 111 -13.12 -17.57 3.21
N HIS A 112 -12.67 -16.84 4.23
CA HIS A 112 -12.46 -17.41 5.57
C HIS A 112 -13.67 -18.20 6.12
N SER A 113 -14.90 -17.77 5.84
CA SER A 113 -16.12 -18.41 6.33
C SER A 113 -16.71 -19.48 5.39
N ALA A 114 -16.26 -19.53 4.14
CA ALA A 114 -17.00 -20.19 3.06
C ALA A 114 -16.14 -21.13 2.21
N GLY A 115 -14.84 -21.23 2.50
CA GLY A 115 -13.89 -22.06 1.77
C GLY A 115 -13.58 -21.52 0.38
N ILE A 116 -13.01 -22.40 -0.44
CA ILE A 116 -12.66 -22.10 -1.84
C ILE A 116 -13.90 -22.27 -2.74
N ARG A 117 -14.18 -21.29 -3.60
CA ARG A 117 -15.33 -21.30 -4.51
C ARG A 117 -14.93 -20.78 -5.88
N ARG A 118 -15.45 -21.39 -6.95
CA ARG A 118 -15.33 -20.84 -8.30
C ARG A 118 -16.11 -19.54 -8.40
N THR A 119 -15.49 -18.48 -8.92
CA THR A 119 -16.10 -17.14 -9.00
C THR A 119 -16.09 -16.52 -10.39
N ALA A 120 -15.27 -17.05 -11.31
CA ALA A 120 -15.30 -16.69 -12.72
C ALA A 120 -14.84 -17.86 -13.59
N ILE A 121 -15.09 -17.78 -14.90
CA ILE A 121 -14.62 -18.78 -15.87
C ILE A 121 -13.21 -18.47 -16.40
N GLY A 122 -12.70 -17.27 -16.15
CA GLY A 122 -11.38 -16.80 -16.58
C GLY A 122 -10.92 -15.58 -15.79
N PHE A 123 -9.65 -15.22 -15.95
CA PHE A 123 -9.05 -14.12 -15.18
C PHE A 123 -9.63 -12.75 -15.55
N GLU A 124 -9.82 -12.46 -16.84
CA GLU A 124 -10.41 -11.19 -17.29
C GLU A 124 -11.82 -10.96 -16.71
N GLU A 125 -12.65 -11.99 -16.71
CA GLU A 125 -14.01 -11.93 -16.16
C GLU A 125 -13.97 -11.66 -14.65
N TRP A 126 -13.11 -12.37 -13.92
CA TRP A 126 -12.88 -12.13 -12.49
C TRP A 126 -12.49 -10.67 -12.26
N LEU A 127 -11.48 -10.17 -12.98
CA LEU A 127 -10.97 -8.81 -12.80
C LEU A 127 -12.06 -7.76 -13.08
N LYS A 128 -12.80 -7.88 -14.19
CA LYS A 128 -13.94 -7.00 -14.52
C LYS A 128 -14.99 -7.00 -13.41
N SER A 129 -15.34 -8.18 -12.91
CA SER A 129 -16.33 -8.34 -11.84
C SER A 129 -15.87 -7.68 -10.54
N LYS A 130 -14.60 -7.89 -10.14
CA LYS A 130 -14.04 -7.31 -8.92
C LYS A 130 -13.85 -5.80 -9.01
N CYS A 131 -13.37 -5.30 -10.14
CA CYS A 131 -13.27 -3.86 -10.39
C CYS A 131 -14.65 -3.20 -10.35
N LYS A 132 -15.67 -3.79 -10.99
CA LYS A 132 -17.06 -3.30 -10.92
C LYS A 132 -17.60 -3.30 -9.49
N ALA A 133 -17.32 -4.34 -8.70
CA ALA A 133 -17.73 -4.42 -7.30
C ALA A 133 -17.00 -3.37 -6.44
N ALA A 134 -15.70 -3.19 -6.62
CA ALA A 134 -14.89 -2.19 -5.94
C ALA A 134 -15.39 -0.77 -6.26
N ARG A 135 -15.65 -0.48 -7.54
CA ARG A 135 -16.20 0.80 -8.01
C ARG A 135 -17.51 1.18 -7.32
N LYS A 136 -18.39 0.21 -7.05
CA LYS A 136 -19.68 0.42 -6.37
C LYS A 136 -19.53 0.82 -4.90
N ARG A 137 -18.36 0.66 -4.29
CA ARG A 137 -18.11 1.06 -2.91
C ARG A 137 -17.88 2.56 -2.74
N PHE A 138 -17.64 3.27 -3.83
CA PHE A 138 -17.44 4.72 -3.85
C PHE A 138 -18.74 5.41 -4.22
N LYS A 139 -19.20 6.33 -3.38
CA LYS A 139 -20.39 7.14 -3.67
C LYS A 139 -20.09 8.08 -4.84
N LYS A 140 -21.14 8.61 -5.50
CA LYS A 140 -20.98 9.52 -6.64
C LYS A 140 -20.05 10.72 -6.33
N PRO A 141 -20.23 11.47 -5.21
CA PRO A 141 -19.35 12.59 -4.89
C PRO A 141 -17.89 12.18 -4.68
N GLU A 142 -17.67 11.11 -3.91
CA GLU A 142 -16.34 10.53 -3.66
C GLU A 142 -15.64 10.12 -4.96
N TRP A 143 -16.38 9.55 -5.91
CA TRP A 143 -15.82 9.19 -7.21
C TRP A 143 -15.48 10.40 -8.08
N GLU A 144 -16.32 11.44 -8.07
CA GLU A 144 -16.03 12.69 -8.78
C GLU A 144 -14.76 13.36 -8.23
N GLU A 145 -14.51 13.26 -6.92
CA GLU A 145 -13.27 13.72 -6.29
C GLU A 145 -12.06 12.89 -6.76
N ILE A 146 -12.18 11.56 -6.83
CA ILE A 146 -11.13 10.66 -7.36
C ILE A 146 -10.80 10.99 -8.82
N GLU A 147 -11.82 11.24 -9.65
CA GLU A 147 -11.60 11.62 -11.06
C GLU A 147 -10.95 13.01 -11.19
N ARG A 148 -11.31 13.94 -10.30
CA ARG A 148 -10.73 15.30 -10.28
C ARG A 148 -9.28 15.29 -9.80
N GLY A 149 -8.93 14.36 -8.92
CA GLY A 149 -7.63 14.32 -8.27
C GLY A 149 -7.61 15.15 -6.97
N PRO A 150 -6.54 15.03 -6.17
CA PRO A 150 -6.39 15.79 -4.94
C PRO A 150 -6.33 17.30 -5.22
N LEU A 151 -6.86 18.10 -4.30
CA LEU A 151 -6.61 19.55 -4.34
C LEU A 151 -5.12 19.84 -4.13
N PRO A 152 -4.51 20.72 -4.93
CA PRO A 152 -3.12 21.12 -4.73
C PRO A 152 -2.92 21.72 -3.34
N PHE A 153 -1.68 21.70 -2.86
CA PHE A 153 -1.35 22.36 -1.59
C PHE A 153 -1.61 23.86 -1.67
N SER A 154 -2.30 24.37 -0.66
CA SER A 154 -2.40 25.80 -0.36
C SER A 154 -1.02 26.40 -0.07
N GLU A 155 -0.94 27.73 -0.05
CA GLU A 155 0.31 28.44 0.28
C GLU A 155 0.81 28.08 1.68
N PHE A 156 -0.09 28.02 2.67
CA PHE A 156 0.27 27.65 4.03
C PHE A 156 0.76 26.19 4.13
N GLU A 157 0.11 25.25 3.43
CA GLU A 157 0.58 23.87 3.37
C GLU A 157 1.97 23.76 2.73
N ARG A 158 2.29 24.58 1.72
CA ARG A 158 3.64 24.63 1.14
C ARG A 158 4.67 25.12 2.16
N ILE A 159 4.33 26.14 2.96
CA ILE A 159 5.19 26.61 4.06
C ILE A 159 5.42 25.49 5.08
N ILE A 160 4.39 24.69 5.41
CA ILE A 160 4.54 23.51 6.27
C ILE A 160 5.52 22.51 5.67
N ILE A 161 5.40 22.20 4.37
CA ILE A 161 6.29 21.25 3.68
C ILE A 161 7.75 21.73 3.72
N ASP A 162 7.98 23.00 3.40
CA ASP A 162 9.31 23.59 3.41
C ASP A 162 9.89 23.66 4.83
N SER A 163 9.05 23.91 5.83
CA SER A 163 9.44 23.91 7.25
C SER A 163 9.81 22.50 7.71
N ARG A 164 9.02 21.49 7.36
CA ARG A 164 9.26 20.08 7.69
C ARG A 164 10.66 19.61 7.27
N LYS A 165 11.12 20.02 6.08
CA LYS A 165 12.47 19.68 5.56
C LYS A 165 13.62 20.22 6.42
N ARG A 166 13.34 21.21 7.26
CA ARG A 166 14.31 21.86 8.14
C ARG A 166 14.23 21.34 9.57
N PHE A 167 13.38 20.35 9.85
CA PHE A 167 13.49 19.60 11.10
C PHE A 167 14.58 18.55 10.94
N ARG A 168 15.55 18.56 11.85
CA ARG A 168 16.58 17.51 11.96
C ARG A 168 16.27 16.67 13.18
N TRP A 169 16.46 15.36 13.08
CA TRP A 169 16.22 14.48 14.20
C TRP A 169 17.10 13.24 14.13
N ARG A 170 17.30 12.60 15.29
CA ARG A 170 17.92 11.29 15.41
C ARG A 170 17.44 10.58 16.67
N VAL A 171 17.49 9.26 16.66
CA VAL A 171 17.31 8.45 17.88
C VAL A 171 18.62 8.51 18.67
N VAL A 172 18.56 8.93 19.94
CA VAL A 172 19.73 9.08 20.82
C VAL A 172 19.76 8.06 21.97
N GLY A 173 18.65 7.36 22.21
CA GLY A 173 18.57 6.39 23.29
C GLY A 173 17.21 5.74 23.43
N ILE A 174 17.09 4.95 24.49
CA ILE A 174 15.85 4.29 24.92
C ILE A 174 15.71 4.64 26.41
N ALA A 175 14.57 5.23 26.76
CA ALA A 175 14.28 5.63 28.13
C ALA A 175 13.99 4.41 29.03
N GLN A 176 13.95 4.62 30.34
CA GLN A 176 13.69 3.55 31.33
C GLN A 176 12.32 2.89 31.13
N ASN A 177 11.36 3.63 30.58
CA ASN A 177 10.01 3.17 30.30
C ASN A 177 9.86 2.51 28.91
N GLU A 178 10.98 2.18 28.25
CA GLU A 178 11.08 1.61 26.90
C GLU A 178 10.64 2.54 25.75
N ASP A 179 10.42 3.83 26.01
CA ASP A 179 10.19 4.81 24.93
C ASP A 179 11.49 5.15 24.21
N LEU A 180 11.39 5.47 22.91
CA LEU A 180 12.54 5.97 22.18
C LEU A 180 12.78 7.43 22.52
N GLN A 181 14.05 7.80 22.69
CA GLN A 181 14.51 9.17 22.86
C GLN A 181 14.93 9.75 21.52
N PHE A 182 14.24 10.80 21.08
CA PHE A 182 14.54 11.54 19.86
C PHE A 182 15.13 12.89 20.20
N GLU A 183 16.33 13.19 19.72
CA GLU A 183 16.85 14.56 19.69
C GLU A 183 16.34 15.22 18.41
N ILE A 184 15.60 16.32 18.55
CA ILE A 184 14.96 17.04 17.44
C ILE A 184 15.40 18.50 17.46
N THR A 185 15.79 19.02 16.31
CA THR A 185 16.14 20.42 16.06
C THR A 185 15.15 21.04 15.07
N ASN A 186 14.59 22.20 15.40
CA ASN A 186 13.76 22.98 14.47
C ASN A 186 14.63 24.05 13.79
N GLU A 187 15.13 23.80 12.57
CA GLU A 187 15.87 24.80 11.78
C GLU A 187 14.95 25.64 10.87
N SER A 188 13.63 25.52 11.05
CA SER A 188 12.64 26.29 10.30
C SER A 188 12.25 27.58 11.02
N SER A 189 11.53 28.46 10.34
CA SER A 189 10.91 29.65 10.97
C SER A 189 9.52 29.38 11.55
N LEU A 190 8.98 28.18 11.34
CA LEU A 190 7.63 27.79 11.77
C LEU A 190 7.73 26.87 12.99
N ASN A 191 6.77 27.02 13.91
CA ASN A 191 6.56 26.04 14.96
C ASN A 191 5.46 25.07 14.51
N LEU A 192 5.80 23.80 14.33
CA LEU A 192 4.86 22.75 13.95
C LEU A 192 4.27 22.10 15.20
N ALA A 193 2.98 21.77 15.19
CA ALA A 193 2.37 21.06 16.31
C ALA A 193 2.93 19.62 16.45
N TYR A 194 3.09 18.96 15.30
CA TYR A 194 3.55 17.58 15.19
C TYR A 194 4.59 17.45 14.07
N PHE A 195 5.40 16.40 14.14
CA PHE A 195 6.34 16.01 13.09
C PHE A 195 6.25 14.50 12.82
N SER A 196 5.91 14.14 11.58
CA SER A 196 5.64 12.76 11.16
C SER A 196 6.92 12.06 10.74
N ILE A 197 7.21 10.91 11.37
CA ILE A 197 8.33 10.03 11.01
C ILE A 197 7.86 8.58 10.82
N GLY A 198 8.63 7.82 10.04
CA GLY A 198 8.39 6.42 9.77
C GLY A 198 9.04 5.53 10.83
N ILE A 199 8.40 4.41 11.16
CA ILE A 199 8.89 3.39 12.09
C ILE A 199 8.83 2.02 11.43
N LYS A 200 9.96 1.30 11.43
CA LYS A 200 10.06 -0.11 11.02
C LYS A 200 10.60 -0.96 12.16
N GLY A 201 10.28 -2.25 12.16
CA GLY A 201 10.84 -3.22 13.10
C GLY A 201 10.24 -4.60 12.93
N THR A 202 10.53 -5.51 13.86
CA THR A 202 10.02 -6.89 13.84
C THR A 202 8.98 -7.10 14.92
N LEU A 203 7.80 -7.62 14.55
CA LEU A 203 6.73 -7.89 15.51
C LEU A 203 7.13 -8.97 16.52
N ARG A 204 6.77 -8.76 17.79
CA ARG A 204 6.92 -9.73 18.88
C ARG A 204 5.92 -10.89 18.74
N PRO A 205 6.28 -12.11 19.17
CA PRO A 205 5.35 -13.22 19.31
C PRO A 205 4.11 -12.84 20.14
N PRO A 206 2.92 -13.43 19.85
CA PRO A 206 2.67 -14.52 18.91
C PRO A 206 2.53 -14.04 17.45
N LYS A 207 2.60 -12.74 17.20
CA LYS A 207 2.59 -12.20 15.84
C LYS A 207 4.00 -12.33 15.23
N SER A 208 4.07 -12.43 13.92
CA SER A 208 5.33 -12.49 13.19
C SER A 208 5.27 -11.59 11.97
N GLY A 209 6.43 -11.06 11.57
CA GLY A 209 6.59 -10.26 10.36
C GLY A 209 7.00 -8.81 10.63
N PRO A 210 7.20 -8.04 9.55
CA PRO A 210 7.66 -6.67 9.67
C PRO A 210 6.53 -5.74 10.14
N LEU A 211 6.87 -4.86 11.07
CA LEU A 211 6.13 -3.62 11.30
C LEU A 211 6.66 -2.56 10.33
N ASN A 212 5.75 -1.84 9.66
CA ASN A 212 6.06 -0.61 8.94
C ASN A 212 4.90 0.36 9.17
N GLY A 213 5.13 1.39 9.98
CA GLY A 213 4.15 2.37 10.42
C GLY A 213 4.74 3.77 10.46
N GLY A 214 3.97 4.70 11.02
CA GLY A 214 4.44 6.06 11.29
C GLY A 214 3.99 6.51 12.68
N ILE A 215 4.69 7.47 13.23
CA ILE A 215 4.34 8.17 14.47
C ILE A 215 4.36 9.68 14.23
N HIS A 216 3.71 10.42 15.12
CA HIS A 216 3.68 11.88 15.10
C HIS A 216 4.28 12.38 16.41
N LEU A 217 5.48 12.94 16.30
CA LEU A 217 6.19 13.49 17.45
C LEU A 217 5.59 14.86 17.79
N PRO A 218 5.14 15.10 19.03
CA PRO A 218 4.67 16.43 19.43
C PRO A 218 5.86 17.37 19.51
N VAL A 219 5.87 18.42 18.69
CA VAL A 219 6.99 19.38 18.59
C VAL A 219 6.54 20.84 18.73
N SER A 220 5.29 21.06 19.16
CA SER A 220 4.71 22.40 19.38
C SER A 220 5.50 23.29 20.37
N PHE A 221 6.31 22.68 21.23
CA PHE A 221 7.14 23.36 22.21
C PHE A 221 8.57 23.64 21.71
N LEU A 222 8.89 23.32 20.46
CA LEU A 222 10.23 23.48 19.88
C LEU A 222 10.27 24.75 19.03
N ASN A 223 10.77 25.84 19.63
CA ASN A 223 10.88 27.11 18.91
C ASN A 223 11.93 27.03 17.77
N PRO A 224 11.84 27.91 16.76
CA PRO A 224 12.90 28.07 15.77
C PRO A 224 14.29 28.18 16.38
N GLY A 225 15.23 27.36 15.91
CA GLY A 225 16.61 27.25 16.37
C GLY A 225 16.82 26.37 17.62
N GLU A 226 15.76 25.86 18.25
CA GLU A 226 15.90 25.02 19.44
C GLU A 226 16.18 23.55 19.10
N THR A 227 16.87 22.88 20.01
CA THR A 227 17.07 21.42 20.04
C THR A 227 16.55 20.87 21.37
N LYS A 228 15.73 19.81 21.34
CA LYS A 228 15.25 19.11 22.55
C LYS A 228 15.26 17.60 22.37
N ILE A 229 15.38 16.88 23.48
CA ILE A 229 15.15 15.44 23.53
C ILE A 229 13.70 15.20 23.93
N ILE A 230 13.01 14.33 23.20
CA ILE A 230 11.64 13.91 23.48
C ILE A 230 11.59 12.40 23.65
N GLU A 231 10.73 11.94 24.54
CA GLU A 231 10.45 10.52 24.75
C GLU A 231 9.10 10.19 24.12
N PHE A 232 9.04 9.11 23.33
CA PHE A 232 7.79 8.73 22.65
C PHE A 232 7.62 7.22 22.48
N ASP A 233 6.40 6.72 22.73
CA ASP A 233 6.05 5.32 22.50
C ASP A 233 6.00 5.02 20.99
N CYS A 234 6.90 4.15 20.55
CA CYS A 234 7.06 3.77 19.15
C CYS A 234 6.61 2.33 18.90
N TYR A 235 5.37 1.99 19.29
CA TYR A 235 4.84 0.62 19.19
C TYR A 235 5.55 -0.37 20.12
N LYS A 236 5.99 0.05 21.32
CA LYS A 236 6.76 -0.82 22.24
C LYS A 236 6.01 -2.08 22.68
N LYS A 237 4.68 -2.05 22.64
CA LYS A 237 3.80 -3.22 22.85
C LYS A 237 3.93 -4.30 21.78
N TYR A 238 4.38 -3.94 20.59
CA TYR A 238 4.42 -4.81 19.41
C TYR A 238 5.84 -5.10 18.92
N VAL A 239 6.81 -4.24 19.21
CA VAL A 239 8.20 -4.36 18.74
C VAL A 239 9.14 -4.11 19.93
N GLN A 240 10.28 -4.80 19.97
CA GLN A 240 11.31 -4.48 20.96
C GLN A 240 11.91 -3.11 20.64
N PRO A 241 12.07 -2.19 21.60
CA PRO A 241 12.63 -0.86 21.33
C PRO A 241 13.97 -0.90 20.59
N THR A 242 14.81 -1.89 20.88
CA THR A 242 16.11 -2.11 20.22
C THR A 242 16.01 -2.54 18.76
N ASP A 243 14.87 -3.08 18.34
CA ASP A 243 14.61 -3.55 16.98
C ASP A 243 13.92 -2.48 16.12
N ILE A 244 13.65 -1.30 16.69
CA ILE A 244 13.01 -0.20 15.98
C ILE A 244 14.03 0.57 15.16
N VAL A 245 13.71 0.76 13.88
CA VAL A 245 14.39 1.67 12.98
C VAL A 245 13.45 2.80 12.63
N ALA A 246 13.76 4.01 13.10
CA ALA A 246 13.10 5.22 12.66
C ALA A 246 13.70 5.70 11.33
N PHE A 247 12.87 6.27 10.44
CA PHE A 247 13.31 6.78 9.15
C PHE A 247 12.48 7.99 8.69
N ASP A 248 13.03 8.80 7.79
CA ASP A 248 12.31 9.92 7.21
C ASP A 248 11.19 9.45 6.28
N LEU A 249 9.98 9.97 6.49
CA LEU A 249 8.93 9.86 5.49
C LEU A 249 9.26 10.76 4.29
N PRO A 250 8.87 10.37 3.07
CA PRO A 250 9.06 11.19 1.87
C PRO A 250 8.38 12.55 2.01
N ASP A 251 8.64 13.46 1.09
CA ASP A 251 7.84 14.68 1.04
C ASP A 251 6.37 14.34 0.77
N PRO A 252 5.42 14.97 1.47
CA PRO A 252 4.02 14.72 1.22
C PRO A 252 3.64 15.22 -0.18
N GLU A 253 2.93 14.37 -0.94
CA GLU A 253 2.17 14.81 -2.11
C GLU A 253 0.74 15.19 -1.67
N PRO A 254 -0.03 15.94 -2.47
CA PRO A 254 -1.40 16.31 -2.10
C PRO A 254 -2.32 15.13 -1.72
N GLU A 255 -2.06 13.95 -2.29
CA GLU A 255 -2.78 12.71 -1.98
C GLU A 255 -2.42 12.11 -0.61
N ASP A 256 -1.27 12.48 -0.06
CA ASP A 256 -0.81 11.96 1.23
C ASP A 256 -1.15 12.89 2.38
N ARG A 257 -1.77 14.04 2.13
CA ARG A 257 -2.11 15.09 3.12
C ARG A 257 -2.60 14.50 4.45
N GLU A 258 -3.51 13.53 4.42
CA GLU A 258 -4.09 12.93 5.62
C GLU A 258 -3.13 12.07 6.46
N ASN A 259 -2.02 11.61 5.87
CA ASN A 259 -1.00 10.79 6.53
C ASN A 259 0.00 11.62 7.34
N TYR A 260 0.04 12.94 7.13
CA TYR A 260 0.97 13.86 7.80
C TYR A 260 0.21 14.70 8.82
N TRP A 261 0.61 14.59 10.08
CA TRP A 261 -0.01 15.32 11.18
C TRP A 261 0.31 16.81 11.20
N GLU A 262 1.36 17.22 10.48
CA GLU A 262 1.78 18.60 10.28
C GLU A 262 0.66 19.47 9.66
N PHE A 263 -0.22 18.88 8.86
CA PHE A 263 -1.33 19.58 8.19
C PHE A 263 -2.60 19.70 9.05
N ARG A 264 -2.61 19.14 10.26
CA ARG A 264 -3.77 19.20 11.15
C ARG A 264 -3.63 20.43 12.02
N THR A 265 -4.48 21.44 11.77
CA THR A 265 -4.34 22.75 12.40
C THR A 265 -4.77 22.81 13.86
N GLU A 266 -5.55 21.84 14.37
CA GLU A 266 -6.03 21.86 15.76
C GLU A 266 -6.30 20.43 16.27
N LEU A 267 -6.01 20.18 17.56
CA LEU A 267 -6.61 19.14 18.40
C LEU A 267 -7.27 19.84 19.59
#